data_AF-A0A969ULA4-F1
#
_entry.id   AF-A0A969ULA4-F1
#
_cell.length_a   1.000
_cell.length_b   1.000
_cell.length_c   1.000
_cell.angle_alpha   90.00
_cell.angle_beta   90.00
_cell.angle_gamma   90.00
#
_symmetry.space_group_name_H-M   'P 1'
#
loop_
_entity.id
_entity.type
_entity.pdbx_description
1 polymer ?
#
loop_
_entity_poly.entity_id
_entity_poly.type
_entity_poly.pdbx_seq_one_letter_code
_entity_poly.pdbx_strand_id
1 'polypeptide(L)'
;MRELRGNEEPVFLIRNAYKPQGYDARFIQSPDRGAITAELLNDIETLETGKLFYVSTDGLATSESLARLIQQKYSDKRILVINSKTSGDEDEQEFMQKPDTVLDRYDIIICSPSVATGVSIEAQGIIQRVYGIFLGVSSTDADIAQSLGRVREPVQRVVWCAKSGSNYSKVSRSLNPLELKGHLQALSSTTVSLIRSSLREDLTGQFQSYDWQADPHVNLYCKLAADQNFAMRYLREAVLVRLRFEGHQVTVEDWQADNATKLLLHQAKQELRQIDAEAIIGAEDLTYAEVMVLEQKEGLEPDQRLAVAKHYLKDFYCLETLTVEDVLRDNEGRWRGELLNLESQLFPSLVG
;
A
#
# COMPACT_ATOMS: atom_id res chain seq x y z
N MET A 1 -2.85 30.22 1.98
CA MET A 1 -2.22 30.27 0.62
C MET A 1 -1.19 31.40 0.52
N ARG A 2 -1.53 32.66 0.79
CA ARG A 2 -0.53 33.76 0.83
C ARG A 2 0.54 33.54 1.91
N GLU A 3 0.12 33.15 3.11
CA GLU A 3 1.04 32.81 4.21
C GLU A 3 1.97 31.63 3.92
N LEU A 4 1.60 30.71 3.02
CA LEU A 4 2.38 29.49 2.70
C LEU A 4 3.47 29.71 1.65
N ARG A 5 3.50 30.84 0.94
CA ARG A 5 4.43 31.07 -0.18
C ARG A 5 5.53 32.09 0.12
N GLY A 6 5.37 32.93 1.15
CA GLY A 6 6.32 33.98 1.50
C GLY A 6 6.43 35.15 0.49
N ASN A 7 6.05 34.97 -0.78
CA ASN A 7 6.16 35.97 -1.86
C ASN A 7 4.80 36.45 -2.41
N GLU A 8 4.74 37.69 -2.89
CA GLU A 8 3.57 38.34 -3.51
C GLU A 8 3.33 37.94 -4.99
N GLU A 9 3.80 36.78 -5.42
CA GLU A 9 3.58 36.32 -6.80
C GLU A 9 2.09 36.11 -7.12
N PRO A 10 1.67 36.35 -8.39
CA PRO A 10 0.28 36.23 -8.79
C PRO A 10 -0.23 34.79 -8.60
N VAL A 11 -1.38 34.67 -7.94
CA VAL A 11 -2.06 33.39 -7.72
C VAL A 11 -2.89 33.05 -8.95
N PHE A 12 -2.51 31.98 -9.64
CA PHE A 12 -3.32 31.42 -10.73
C PHE A 12 -4.33 30.44 -10.16
N LEU A 13 -5.61 30.74 -10.32
CA LEU A 13 -6.69 29.81 -10.02
C LEU A 13 -7.02 29.02 -11.29
N ILE A 14 -6.64 27.75 -11.33
CA ILE A 14 -7.06 26.85 -12.40
C ILE A 14 -8.45 26.34 -12.06
N ARG A 15 -9.46 26.87 -12.77
CA ARG A 15 -10.83 26.38 -12.68
C ARG A 15 -11.03 25.25 -13.68
N ASN A 16 -11.05 24.02 -13.19
CA ASN A 16 -11.45 22.89 -14.02
C ASN A 16 -12.98 22.91 -14.20
N ALA A 17 -13.45 23.09 -15.44
CA ALA A 17 -14.87 23.07 -15.79
C ALA A 17 -15.37 21.66 -16.18
N TYR A 18 -14.48 20.67 -16.22
CA TYR A 18 -14.82 19.29 -16.51
C TYR A 18 -15.78 18.74 -15.46
N LYS A 19 -16.90 18.20 -15.93
CA LYS A 19 -17.83 17.43 -15.10
C LYS A 19 -17.56 15.95 -15.39
N PRO A 20 -16.94 15.20 -14.47
CA PRO A 20 -16.78 13.77 -14.67
C PRO A 20 -18.16 13.13 -14.82
N GLN A 21 -18.30 12.28 -15.82
CA GLN A 21 -19.45 11.40 -15.91
C GLN A 21 -19.27 10.35 -14.81
N GLY A 22 -20.10 10.41 -13.78
CA GLY A 22 -20.03 9.45 -12.68
C GLY A 22 -20.28 8.03 -13.18
N TYR A 23 -19.73 7.05 -12.49
CA TYR A 23 -20.03 5.64 -12.69
C TYR A 23 -20.94 5.12 -11.58
N ASP A 24 -21.58 3.98 -11.84
CA ASP A 24 -22.35 3.25 -10.84
C ASP A 24 -21.40 2.45 -9.94
N ALA A 25 -21.53 2.64 -8.64
CA ALA A 25 -20.73 1.98 -7.62
C ALA A 25 -21.63 1.22 -6.64
N ARG A 26 -21.56 -0.11 -6.66
CA ARG A 26 -22.12 -0.98 -5.62
C ARG A 26 -21.11 -1.10 -4.50
N PHE A 27 -21.48 -0.64 -3.31
CA PHE A 27 -20.62 -0.63 -2.14
C PHE A 27 -21.09 -1.69 -1.15
N ILE A 28 -20.31 -2.77 -1.04
CA ILE A 28 -20.62 -3.92 -0.18
C ILE A 28 -20.13 -3.62 1.24
N GLN A 29 -21.06 -3.59 2.18
CA GLN A 29 -20.78 -3.50 3.61
C GLN A 29 -20.85 -4.88 4.24
N SER A 30 -19.70 -5.50 4.41
CA SER A 30 -19.55 -6.75 5.17
C SER A 30 -18.50 -6.60 6.27
N PRO A 31 -18.48 -7.49 7.28
CA PRO A 31 -17.44 -7.50 8.31
C PRO A 31 -16.03 -7.75 7.76
N ASP A 32 -15.92 -8.52 6.68
CA ASP A 32 -14.67 -8.93 6.06
C ASP A 32 -14.77 -8.97 4.53
N ARG A 33 -13.61 -9.03 3.85
CA ARG A 33 -13.50 -9.03 2.39
C ARG A 33 -13.95 -10.35 1.71
N GLY A 34 -14.34 -11.37 2.48
CA GLY A 34 -14.79 -12.65 1.95
C GLY A 34 -15.99 -12.50 1.03
N ALA A 35 -16.95 -11.65 1.39
CA ALA A 35 -18.18 -11.43 0.61
C ALA A 35 -17.88 -10.91 -0.82
N ILE A 36 -17.11 -9.83 -0.95
CA ILE A 36 -16.73 -9.30 -2.28
C ILE A 36 -15.84 -10.27 -3.05
N THR A 37 -15.00 -11.03 -2.35
CA THR A 37 -14.12 -12.01 -3.00
C THR A 37 -14.94 -13.18 -3.55
N ALA A 38 -15.96 -13.62 -2.83
CA ALA A 38 -16.88 -14.65 -3.30
C ALA A 38 -17.67 -14.20 -4.53
N GLU A 39 -18.15 -12.95 -4.52
CA GLU A 39 -18.81 -12.35 -5.68
C GLU A 39 -17.86 -12.28 -6.88
N LEU A 40 -16.62 -11.79 -6.69
CA LEU A 40 -15.59 -11.77 -7.73
C LEU A 40 -15.34 -13.17 -8.31
N LEU A 41 -15.19 -14.19 -7.47
CA LEU A 41 -14.96 -15.56 -7.94
C LEU A 41 -16.15 -16.08 -8.76
N ASN A 42 -17.39 -15.85 -8.31
CA ASN A 42 -18.58 -16.27 -9.04
C ASN A 42 -18.70 -15.52 -10.39
N ASP A 43 -18.38 -14.23 -10.41
CA ASP A 43 -18.42 -13.43 -11.62
C ASP A 43 -17.41 -13.90 -12.66
N ILE A 44 -16.24 -14.39 -12.24
CA ILE A 44 -15.20 -14.92 -13.14
C ILE A 44 -15.70 -16.13 -13.94
N GLU A 45 -16.63 -16.93 -13.40
CA GLU A 45 -17.29 -18.02 -14.13
C GLU A 45 -18.14 -17.53 -15.30
N THR A 46 -18.67 -16.31 -15.18
CA THR A 46 -19.57 -15.68 -16.15
C THR A 46 -18.89 -14.60 -16.99
N LEU A 47 -17.56 -14.49 -16.93
CA LEU A 47 -16.79 -13.52 -17.70
C LEU A 47 -16.99 -13.77 -19.21
N GLU A 48 -17.42 -12.74 -19.94
CA GLU A 48 -17.64 -12.84 -21.38
C GLU A 48 -16.31 -13.01 -22.12
N THR A 49 -16.32 -13.78 -23.22
CA THR A 49 -15.12 -13.98 -24.04
C THR A 49 -14.63 -12.65 -24.61
N GLY A 50 -13.35 -12.34 -24.37
CA GLY A 50 -12.73 -11.08 -24.82
C GLY A 50 -12.99 -9.88 -23.91
N LYS A 51 -13.65 -10.08 -22.76
CA LYS A 51 -13.74 -9.08 -21.69
C LYS A 51 -12.74 -9.37 -20.58
N LEU A 52 -12.50 -8.35 -19.75
CA LEU A 52 -11.66 -8.47 -18.56
C LEU A 52 -12.31 -7.87 -17.31
N PHE A 53 -11.87 -8.36 -16.15
CA PHE A 53 -12.10 -7.71 -14.87
C PHE A 53 -10.85 -6.97 -14.38
N TYR A 54 -11.06 -5.73 -13.94
CA TYR A 54 -10.01 -4.92 -13.32
C TYR A 54 -10.20 -4.88 -11.81
N VAL A 55 -9.21 -5.31 -11.05
CA VAL A 55 -9.25 -5.39 -9.59
C VAL A 55 -8.23 -4.41 -9.01
N SER A 56 -8.72 -3.40 -8.29
CA SER A 56 -7.90 -2.46 -7.54
C SER A 56 -7.82 -2.86 -6.07
N THR A 57 -6.61 -2.88 -5.53
CA THR A 57 -6.31 -3.22 -4.13
C THR A 57 -5.32 -2.23 -3.54
N ASP A 58 -5.15 -2.24 -2.22
CA ASP A 58 -4.22 -1.33 -1.51
C ASP A 58 -3.07 -2.03 -0.75
N GLY A 59 -2.78 -3.28 -1.09
CA GLY A 59 -1.71 -4.03 -0.42
C GLY A 59 -1.18 -5.20 -1.23
N LEU A 60 0.14 -5.39 -1.16
CA LEU A 60 0.86 -6.48 -1.81
C LEU A 60 0.26 -7.85 -1.47
N ALA A 61 0.15 -8.17 -0.18
CA ALA A 61 -0.40 -9.45 0.28
C ALA A 61 -1.85 -9.68 -0.17
N THR A 62 -2.65 -8.61 -0.32
CA THR A 62 -4.01 -8.70 -0.84
C THR A 62 -4.00 -9.07 -2.32
N SER A 63 -3.17 -8.40 -3.11
CA SER A 63 -3.03 -8.69 -4.55
C SER A 63 -2.56 -10.12 -4.82
N GLU A 64 -1.53 -10.59 -4.12
CA GLU A 64 -0.99 -11.95 -4.30
C GLU A 64 -1.98 -13.02 -3.81
N SER A 65 -2.60 -12.83 -2.63
CA SER A 65 -3.57 -13.80 -2.11
C SER A 65 -4.80 -13.95 -3.01
N LEU A 66 -5.26 -12.86 -3.62
CA LEU A 66 -6.35 -12.91 -4.62
C LEU A 66 -5.90 -13.61 -5.90
N ALA A 67 -4.74 -13.24 -6.46
CA ALA A 67 -4.21 -13.87 -7.66
C ALA A 67 -4.04 -15.38 -7.47
N ARG A 68 -3.46 -15.80 -6.34
CA ARG A 68 -3.26 -17.21 -6.00
C ARG A 68 -4.59 -17.96 -5.91
N LEU A 69 -5.57 -17.39 -5.22
CA LEU A 69 -6.89 -18.00 -5.05
C LEU A 69 -7.62 -18.15 -6.40
N ILE A 70 -7.56 -17.12 -7.25
CA ILE A 70 -8.15 -17.16 -8.60
C ILE A 70 -7.44 -18.21 -9.44
N GLN A 71 -6.12 -18.26 -9.45
CA GLN A 71 -5.35 -19.23 -10.24
C GLN A 71 -5.61 -20.67 -9.81
N GLN A 72 -5.84 -20.91 -8.51
CA GLN A 72 -6.21 -22.23 -7.99
C GLN A 72 -7.61 -22.68 -8.44
N LYS A 73 -8.57 -21.75 -8.51
CA LYS A 73 -9.95 -22.06 -8.91
C LYS A 73 -10.14 -22.08 -10.44
N TYR A 74 -9.40 -21.23 -11.17
CA TYR A 74 -9.49 -21.05 -12.61
C TYR A 74 -8.10 -21.05 -13.24
N SER A 75 -7.54 -22.24 -13.44
CA SER A 75 -6.19 -22.41 -13.99
C SER A 75 -6.05 -21.96 -15.45
N ASP A 76 -7.17 -21.82 -16.16
CA ASP A 76 -7.26 -21.42 -17.57
C ASP A 76 -7.26 -19.89 -17.78
N LYS A 77 -7.46 -19.10 -16.70
CA LYS A 77 -7.52 -17.64 -16.79
C LYS A 77 -6.14 -17.01 -16.81
N ARG A 78 -5.98 -16.00 -17.65
CA ARG A 78 -4.76 -15.20 -17.79
C ARG A 78 -4.83 -14.02 -16.82
N ILE A 79 -3.99 -14.05 -15.79
CA ILE A 79 -3.99 -13.05 -14.70
C ILE A 79 -2.73 -12.21 -14.78
N LEU A 80 -2.88 -10.88 -14.85
CA LEU A 80 -1.78 -9.93 -14.66
C LEU A 80 -1.84 -9.38 -13.24
N VAL A 81 -0.75 -9.48 -12.49
CA VAL A 81 -0.62 -8.89 -11.16
C VAL A 81 0.40 -7.78 -11.23
N ILE A 82 0.03 -6.59 -10.75
CA ILE A 82 0.88 -5.41 -10.77
C ILE A 82 1.06 -4.91 -9.34
N ASN A 83 2.25 -5.14 -8.80
CA ASN A 83 2.62 -4.78 -7.44
C ASN A 83 4.13 -4.51 -7.29
N SER A 84 4.56 -4.17 -6.08
CA SER A 84 5.97 -3.83 -5.82
C SER A 84 6.97 -4.97 -6.04
N LYS A 85 6.53 -6.23 -6.17
CA LYS A 85 7.39 -7.38 -6.50
C LYS A 85 7.52 -7.61 -8.00
N THR A 86 6.49 -7.29 -8.79
CA THR A 86 6.51 -7.39 -10.27
C THR A 86 7.14 -6.17 -10.94
N SER A 87 7.50 -5.15 -10.15
CA SER A 87 8.12 -3.92 -10.62
C SER A 87 9.43 -4.19 -11.36
N GLY A 88 9.36 -4.09 -12.69
CA GLY A 88 10.47 -4.34 -13.60
C GLY A 88 10.14 -5.33 -14.72
N ASP A 89 9.12 -6.17 -14.54
CA ASP A 89 8.73 -7.19 -15.52
C ASP A 89 8.26 -6.56 -16.84
N GLU A 90 8.55 -7.23 -17.97
CA GLU A 90 8.20 -6.72 -19.31
C GLU A 90 6.71 -6.41 -19.45
N ASP A 91 5.85 -7.32 -18.94
CA ASP A 91 4.40 -7.18 -18.95
C ASP A 91 3.92 -5.97 -18.11
N GLU A 92 4.55 -5.73 -16.96
CA GLU A 92 4.24 -4.57 -16.12
C GLU A 92 4.65 -3.28 -16.83
N GLN A 93 5.87 -3.23 -17.38
CA GLN A 93 6.36 -2.04 -18.09
C GLN A 93 5.49 -1.73 -19.31
N GLU A 94 5.07 -2.75 -20.07
CA GLU A 94 4.19 -2.58 -21.22
C GLU A 94 2.83 -2.05 -20.77
N PHE A 95 2.24 -2.59 -19.70
CA PHE A 95 0.99 -2.09 -19.14
C PHE A 95 1.11 -0.64 -18.64
N MET A 96 2.23 -0.28 -18.00
CA MET A 96 2.46 1.08 -17.49
C MET A 96 2.61 2.11 -18.62
N GLN A 97 3.19 1.71 -19.76
CA GLN A 97 3.39 2.60 -20.91
C GLN A 97 2.16 2.68 -21.82
N LYS A 98 1.50 1.53 -22.06
CA LYS A 98 0.40 1.39 -23.01
C LYS A 98 -0.65 0.41 -22.46
N PRO A 99 -1.40 0.81 -21.41
CA PRO A 99 -2.35 -0.08 -20.76
C PRO A 99 -3.41 -0.60 -21.74
N ASP A 100 -3.95 0.27 -22.59
CA ASP A 100 -5.05 -0.06 -23.50
C ASP A 100 -4.69 -1.13 -24.55
N THR A 101 -3.41 -1.26 -24.92
CA THR A 101 -2.97 -2.20 -25.97
C THR A 101 -2.71 -3.62 -25.47
N VAL A 102 -2.63 -3.81 -24.15
CA VAL A 102 -2.33 -5.11 -23.54
C VAL A 102 -3.54 -5.74 -22.85
N LEU A 103 -4.65 -5.02 -22.76
CA LEU A 103 -5.85 -5.46 -22.03
C LEU A 103 -6.43 -6.79 -22.55
N ASP A 104 -6.36 -7.04 -23.86
CA ASP A 104 -6.90 -8.23 -24.52
C ASP A 104 -6.12 -9.53 -24.20
N ARG A 105 -4.90 -9.38 -23.69
CA ARG A 105 -4.02 -10.49 -23.31
C ARG A 105 -4.40 -11.12 -21.98
N TYR A 106 -5.21 -10.44 -21.16
CA TYR A 106 -5.54 -10.86 -19.82
C TYR A 106 -7.05 -10.91 -19.61
N ASP A 107 -7.49 -11.87 -18.81
CA ASP A 107 -8.88 -11.97 -18.38
C ASP A 107 -9.10 -11.21 -17.07
N ILE A 108 -8.04 -11.08 -16.25
CA ILE A 108 -8.08 -10.43 -14.94
C ILE A 108 -6.79 -9.63 -14.75
N ILE A 109 -6.93 -8.37 -14.35
CA ILE A 109 -5.80 -7.50 -13.99
C ILE A 109 -5.96 -7.07 -12.53
N ILE A 110 -4.97 -7.33 -11.69
CA ILE A 110 -4.97 -7.00 -10.26
C ILE A 110 -3.87 -5.97 -10.00
N CYS A 111 -4.25 -4.76 -9.60
CA CYS A 111 -3.31 -3.68 -9.33
C CYS A 111 -3.29 -3.30 -7.84
N SER A 112 -2.08 -3.07 -7.32
CA SER A 112 -1.85 -2.41 -6.02
C SER A 112 -1.34 -0.96 -6.21
N PRO A 113 -1.38 -0.10 -5.17
CA PRO A 113 -1.17 1.34 -5.32
C PRO A 113 0.26 1.73 -5.69
N SER A 114 1.22 0.90 -5.29
CA SER A 114 2.66 1.15 -5.40
C SER A 114 3.15 1.36 -6.83
N VAL A 115 2.42 0.79 -7.80
CA VAL A 115 2.80 0.83 -9.22
C VAL A 115 1.84 1.70 -10.01
N ALA A 116 0.58 1.77 -9.61
CA ALA A 116 -0.42 2.34 -10.50
C ALA A 116 -0.21 3.85 -10.77
N THR A 117 0.46 4.66 -9.92
CA THR A 117 0.59 6.14 -10.11
C THR A 117 0.99 6.51 -11.54
N GLY A 118 0.06 7.11 -12.30
CA GLY A 118 0.29 7.51 -13.70
C GLY A 118 -0.49 6.74 -14.77
N VAL A 119 -1.05 5.55 -14.48
CA VAL A 119 -1.86 4.80 -15.47
C VAL A 119 -3.28 5.35 -15.59
N SER A 120 -3.66 5.70 -16.83
CA SER A 120 -5.04 6.01 -17.25
C SER A 120 -5.45 4.98 -18.29
N ILE A 121 -6.57 4.28 -18.05
CA ILE A 121 -7.09 3.25 -18.94
C ILE A 121 -8.31 3.83 -19.65
N GLU A 122 -8.18 4.08 -20.95
CA GLU A 122 -9.18 4.77 -21.77
C GLU A 122 -9.94 3.83 -22.71
N ALA A 123 -9.48 2.58 -22.84
CA ALA A 123 -10.13 1.53 -23.60
C ALA A 123 -11.63 1.43 -23.26
N GLN A 124 -12.43 1.21 -24.30
CA GLN A 124 -13.89 1.06 -24.23
C GLN A 124 -14.29 -0.33 -24.72
N GLY A 125 -15.28 -0.92 -24.07
CA GLY A 125 -15.87 -2.19 -24.47
C GLY A 125 -15.02 -3.41 -24.14
N ILE A 126 -13.93 -3.26 -23.38
CA ILE A 126 -13.06 -4.38 -22.95
C ILE A 126 -13.30 -4.71 -21.48
N ILE A 127 -13.46 -3.71 -20.63
CA ILE A 127 -13.59 -3.91 -19.19
C ILE A 127 -15.07 -4.17 -18.87
N GLN A 128 -15.38 -5.36 -18.37
CA GLN A 128 -16.76 -5.71 -18.02
C GLN A 128 -17.16 -5.13 -16.65
N ARG A 129 -16.23 -5.15 -15.69
CA ARG A 129 -16.48 -4.68 -14.32
C ARG A 129 -15.17 -4.31 -13.62
N VAL A 130 -15.27 -3.35 -12.71
CA VAL A 130 -14.17 -2.95 -11.82
C VAL A 130 -14.48 -3.41 -10.40
N TYR A 131 -13.52 -4.08 -9.77
CA TYR A 131 -13.56 -4.49 -8.37
C TYR A 131 -12.60 -3.65 -7.54
N GLY A 132 -13.02 -3.21 -6.36
CA GLY A 132 -12.19 -2.47 -5.41
C GLY A 132 -12.17 -3.16 -4.05
N ILE A 133 -11.01 -3.66 -3.61
CA ILE A 133 -10.86 -4.36 -2.33
C ILE A 133 -9.78 -3.67 -1.50
N PHE A 134 -10.20 -2.86 -0.53
CA PHE A 134 -9.30 -1.96 0.20
C PHE A 134 -9.28 -2.21 1.72
N LEU A 135 -8.09 -2.34 2.30
CA LEU A 135 -7.86 -2.58 3.73
C LEU A 135 -7.39 -1.34 4.52
N GLY A 136 -7.09 -0.24 3.84
CA GLY A 136 -6.48 0.97 4.40
C GLY A 136 -5.02 0.82 4.79
N VAL A 137 -4.26 -0.02 4.09
CA VAL A 137 -2.86 -0.33 4.47
C VAL A 137 -1.88 0.71 3.94
N SER A 138 -2.00 1.06 2.65
CA SER A 138 -1.10 2.01 1.99
C SER A 138 -1.83 3.18 1.32
N SER A 139 -3.16 3.13 1.23
CA SER A 139 -3.97 4.12 0.51
C SER A 139 -4.85 4.93 1.46
N THR A 140 -4.98 6.22 1.17
CA THR A 140 -5.99 7.11 1.74
C THR A 140 -7.33 6.96 1.02
N ASP A 141 -8.40 7.57 1.54
CA ASP A 141 -9.70 7.65 0.86
C ASP A 141 -9.59 8.31 -0.53
N ALA A 142 -8.72 9.32 -0.65
CA ALA A 142 -8.43 9.98 -1.92
C ALA A 142 -7.72 9.04 -2.90
N ASP A 143 -6.73 8.28 -2.44
CA ASP A 143 -6.00 7.32 -3.28
C ASP A 143 -6.90 6.18 -3.77
N ILE A 144 -7.81 5.71 -2.90
CA ILE A 144 -8.82 4.70 -3.23
C ILE A 144 -9.78 5.21 -4.30
N ALA A 145 -10.32 6.42 -4.14
CA ALA A 145 -11.21 7.02 -5.13
C ALA A 145 -10.47 7.22 -6.47
N GLN A 146 -9.22 7.69 -6.41
CA GLN A 146 -8.37 7.86 -7.58
C GLN A 146 -8.09 6.52 -8.28
N SER A 147 -7.83 5.44 -7.54
CA SER A 147 -7.53 4.13 -8.13
C SER A 147 -8.73 3.55 -8.89
N LEU A 148 -9.94 3.71 -8.36
CA LEU A 148 -11.19 3.34 -9.02
C LEU A 148 -11.46 4.19 -10.28
N GLY A 149 -11.03 5.45 -10.27
CA GLY A 149 -11.18 6.40 -11.37
C GLY A 149 -10.16 6.28 -12.50
N ARG A 150 -9.21 5.33 -12.41
CA ARG A 150 -8.19 5.07 -13.46
C ARG A 150 -8.79 4.46 -14.71
N VAL A 151 -9.76 3.57 -14.51
CA VAL A 151 -10.61 3.07 -15.58
C VAL A 151 -11.57 4.20 -15.93
N ARG A 152 -11.46 4.76 -17.13
CA ARG A 152 -12.32 5.86 -17.59
C ARG A 152 -13.65 5.38 -18.13
N GLU A 153 -13.70 4.14 -18.61
CA GLU A 153 -14.94 3.52 -19.05
C GLU A 153 -15.98 3.49 -17.90
N PRO A 154 -17.22 3.97 -18.13
CA PRO A 154 -18.25 4.10 -17.10
C PRO A 154 -18.95 2.77 -16.79
N VAL A 155 -18.18 1.68 -16.63
CA VAL A 155 -18.68 0.37 -16.19
C VAL A 155 -19.04 0.35 -14.70
N GLN A 156 -19.72 -0.69 -14.25
CA GLN A 156 -20.04 -0.84 -12.83
C GLN A 156 -18.77 -1.06 -11.98
N ARG A 157 -18.69 -0.39 -10.83
CA ARG A 157 -17.70 -0.64 -9.77
C ARG A 157 -18.36 -1.43 -8.65
N VAL A 158 -17.75 -2.52 -8.21
CA VAL A 158 -18.12 -3.24 -7.00
C VAL A 158 -17.00 -3.03 -5.97
N VAL A 159 -17.30 -2.36 -4.88
CA VAL A 159 -16.30 -1.85 -3.93
C VAL A 159 -16.58 -2.38 -2.54
N TRP A 160 -15.54 -2.86 -1.88
CA TRP A 160 -15.52 -3.16 -0.46
C TRP A 160 -14.33 -2.45 0.19
N CYS A 161 -14.56 -1.89 1.36
CA CYS A 161 -13.53 -1.23 2.15
C CYS A 161 -13.62 -1.65 3.62
N ALA A 162 -12.48 -1.87 4.25
CA ALA A 162 -12.38 -2.08 5.69
C ALA A 162 -12.95 -0.89 6.47
N LYS A 163 -13.52 -1.15 7.65
CA LYS A 163 -14.09 -0.09 8.50
C LYS A 163 -13.03 0.94 8.91
N SER A 164 -11.82 0.49 9.17
CA SER A 164 -10.69 1.31 9.57
C SER A 164 -9.42 0.84 8.88
N GLY A 165 -8.54 1.77 8.53
CA GLY A 165 -7.21 1.53 7.99
C GLY A 165 -6.10 1.54 9.05
N SER A 166 -4.88 1.28 8.59
CA SER A 166 -3.64 1.34 9.37
C SER A 166 -2.67 2.43 8.90
N ASN A 167 -2.95 3.11 7.78
CA ASN A 167 -2.09 4.16 7.20
C ASN A 167 -2.22 5.51 7.92
N TYR A 168 -1.97 5.52 9.23
CA TYR A 168 -1.99 6.74 10.06
C TYR A 168 -0.75 7.61 9.80
N SER A 169 -0.81 8.88 10.22
CA SER A 169 0.35 9.77 10.24
C SER A 169 1.52 9.16 11.01
N LYS A 170 2.74 9.36 10.48
CA LYS A 170 4.00 8.90 11.09
C LYS A 170 4.28 9.55 12.45
N VAL A 171 3.63 10.68 12.76
CA VAL A 171 3.83 11.42 14.01
C VAL A 171 3.04 10.79 15.15
N SER A 172 1.72 10.65 14.98
CA SER A 172 0.83 10.05 15.98
C SER A 172 -0.53 9.75 15.36
N ARG A 173 -1.36 8.99 16.09
CA ARG A 173 -2.75 8.68 15.72
C ARG A 173 -3.77 9.72 16.22
N SER A 174 -3.34 10.88 16.73
CA SER A 174 -4.28 11.89 17.21
C SER A 174 -5.11 12.49 16.06
N LEU A 175 -6.38 12.76 16.36
CA LEU A 175 -7.32 13.42 15.45
C LEU A 175 -7.29 14.95 15.59
N ASN A 176 -6.57 15.47 16.58
CA ASN A 176 -6.49 16.90 16.85
C ASN A 176 -5.18 17.47 16.28
N PRO A 177 -5.25 18.44 15.34
CA PRO A 177 -4.05 19.07 14.78
C PRO A 177 -3.11 19.67 15.84
N LEU A 178 -3.65 20.21 16.94
CA LEU A 178 -2.84 20.83 18.01
C LEU A 178 -2.05 19.78 18.81
N GLU A 179 -2.65 18.62 19.09
CA GLU A 179 -1.95 17.52 19.75
C GLU A 179 -0.88 16.92 18.83
N LEU A 180 -1.21 16.71 17.55
CA LEU A 180 -0.26 16.27 16.53
C LEU A 180 0.96 17.20 16.45
N LYS A 181 0.73 18.50 16.53
CA LYS A 181 1.79 19.50 16.56
C LYS A 181 2.67 19.38 17.79
N GLY A 182 2.07 19.19 18.97
CA GLY A 182 2.82 18.93 20.21
C GLY A 182 3.67 17.65 20.13
N HIS A 183 3.12 16.57 19.57
CA HIS A 183 3.87 15.33 19.34
C HIS A 183 5.00 15.52 18.32
N LEU A 184 4.77 16.25 17.23
CA LEU A 184 5.80 16.55 16.24
C LEU A 184 6.94 17.36 16.84
N GLN A 185 6.62 18.36 17.67
CA GLN A 185 7.61 19.15 18.41
C GLN A 185 8.42 18.27 19.37
N ALA A 186 7.76 17.39 20.12
CA ALA A 186 8.42 16.46 21.04
C ALA A 186 9.37 15.50 20.29
N LEU A 187 8.92 14.90 19.18
CA LEU A 187 9.74 14.05 18.33
C LEU A 187 10.95 14.82 17.78
N SER A 188 10.73 15.99 17.19
CA SER A 188 11.82 16.82 16.63
C SER A 188 12.84 17.20 17.70
N SER A 189 12.40 17.62 18.89
CA SER A 189 13.30 17.94 20.01
C SER A 189 14.11 16.73 20.48
N THR A 190 13.51 15.54 20.52
CA THR A 190 14.16 14.28 20.90
C THR A 190 15.20 13.91 19.84
N THR A 191 14.84 13.95 18.56
CA THR A 191 15.77 13.69 17.46
C THR A 191 16.96 14.65 17.51
N VAL A 192 16.74 15.96 17.66
CA VAL A 192 17.81 16.96 17.81
C VAL A 192 18.70 16.66 19.00
N SER A 193 18.13 16.24 20.14
CA SER A 193 18.92 15.86 21.31
C SER A 193 19.82 14.64 21.05
N LEU A 194 19.35 13.65 20.29
CA LEU A 194 20.11 12.44 19.96
C LEU A 194 21.27 12.74 19.00
N ILE A 195 21.04 13.58 17.99
CA ILE A 195 22.07 13.92 16.98
C ILE A 195 22.93 15.13 17.37
N ARG A 196 22.76 15.68 18.58
CA ARG A 196 23.37 16.93 19.02
C ARG A 196 24.90 16.92 18.90
N SER A 197 25.54 15.80 19.24
CA SER A 197 27.00 15.62 19.15
C SER A 197 27.51 15.63 17.71
N SER A 198 26.66 15.33 16.73
CA SER A 198 26.98 15.31 15.31
C SER A 198 26.56 16.57 14.55
N LEU A 199 25.82 17.47 15.21
CA LEU A 199 25.34 18.72 14.62
C LEU A 199 26.37 19.85 14.80
N ARG A 200 26.43 20.76 13.83
CA ARG A 200 27.17 22.02 13.96
C ARG A 200 26.46 22.93 14.97
N GLU A 201 27.22 23.66 15.80
CA GLU A 201 26.69 24.56 16.83
C GLU A 201 25.70 25.60 16.26
N ASP A 202 25.96 26.11 15.06
CA ASP A 202 25.10 27.07 14.35
C ASP A 202 23.68 26.53 14.09
N LEU A 203 23.55 25.22 13.81
CA LEU A 203 22.26 24.58 13.56
C LEU A 203 21.51 24.33 14.87
N THR A 204 22.23 24.00 15.96
CA THR A 204 21.59 23.76 17.27
C THR A 204 20.90 25.00 17.84
N GLY A 205 21.43 26.20 17.60
CA GLY A 205 20.79 27.45 18.00
C GLY A 205 19.48 27.73 17.24
N GLN A 206 19.44 27.42 15.94
CA GLN A 206 18.26 27.66 15.09
C GLN A 206 17.06 26.81 15.52
N PHE A 207 17.28 25.54 15.90
CA PHE A 207 16.20 24.67 16.38
C PHE A 207 15.59 25.11 17.71
N GLN A 208 16.40 25.70 18.61
CA GLN A 208 15.91 26.21 19.90
C GLN A 208 15.07 27.48 19.74
N SER A 209 15.36 28.29 18.73
CA SER A 209 14.62 29.53 18.42
C SER A 209 13.44 29.34 17.46
N TYR A 210 13.19 28.13 16.98
CA TYR A 210 12.18 27.89 15.95
C TYR A 210 10.75 28.03 16.51
N ASP A 211 9.99 28.96 15.95
CA ASP A 211 8.60 29.21 16.34
C ASP A 211 7.65 28.25 15.62
N TRP A 212 7.39 27.13 16.28
CA TRP A 212 6.41 26.14 15.85
C TRP A 212 5.01 26.74 15.67
N GLN A 213 4.62 27.75 16.46
CA GLN A 213 3.27 28.32 16.44
C GLN A 213 2.99 29.13 15.19
N ALA A 214 3.95 29.99 14.83
CA ALA A 214 3.84 30.87 13.68
C ALA A 214 4.01 30.15 12.33
N ASP A 215 4.61 28.96 12.27
CA ASP A 215 4.90 28.31 10.99
C ASP A 215 3.61 27.78 10.29
N PRO A 216 3.24 28.37 9.13
CA PRO A 216 2.02 27.99 8.42
C PRO A 216 2.13 26.61 7.74
N HIS A 217 3.33 26.15 7.42
CA HIS A 217 3.57 24.83 6.84
C HIS A 217 3.39 23.72 7.88
N VAL A 218 3.91 23.92 9.09
CA VAL A 218 3.68 22.99 10.21
C VAL A 218 2.19 22.91 10.54
N ASN A 219 1.52 24.05 10.60
CA ASN A 219 0.07 24.10 10.85
C ASN A 219 -0.72 23.35 9.77
N LEU A 220 -0.39 23.54 8.49
CA LEU A 220 -1.02 22.82 7.38
C LEU A 220 -0.74 21.32 7.46
N TYR A 221 0.51 20.93 7.68
CA TYR A 221 0.90 19.52 7.82
C TYR A 221 0.11 18.82 8.93
N CYS A 222 0.05 19.42 10.13
CA CYS A 222 -0.68 18.86 11.26
C CYS A 222 -2.19 18.74 10.97
N LYS A 223 -2.76 19.67 10.20
CA LYS A 223 -4.15 19.58 9.76
C LYS A 223 -4.36 18.40 8.80
N LEU A 224 -3.53 18.29 7.76
CA LEU A 224 -3.62 17.18 6.80
C LEU A 224 -3.40 15.82 7.46
N ALA A 225 -2.46 15.74 8.40
CA ALA A 225 -2.21 14.52 9.18
C ALA A 225 -3.40 14.14 10.09
N ALA A 226 -4.06 15.13 10.70
CA ALA A 226 -5.25 14.91 11.50
C ALA A 226 -6.43 14.41 10.64
N ASP A 227 -6.62 15.04 9.47
CA ASP A 227 -7.65 14.65 8.50
C ASP A 227 -7.39 13.23 7.98
N GLN A 228 -6.14 12.88 7.66
CA GLN A 228 -5.75 11.52 7.31
C GLN A 228 -6.05 10.52 8.43
N ASN A 229 -5.71 10.85 9.69
CA ASN A 229 -6.01 9.97 10.83
C ASN A 229 -7.52 9.77 11.02
N PHE A 230 -8.32 10.82 10.82
CA PHE A 230 -9.77 10.75 10.87
C PHE A 230 -10.32 9.85 9.76
N ALA A 231 -9.87 10.04 8.53
CA ALA A 231 -10.22 9.20 7.40
C ALA A 231 -9.83 7.74 7.66
N MET A 232 -8.63 7.46 8.18
CA MET A 232 -8.23 6.08 8.50
C MET A 232 -9.07 5.44 9.60
N ARG A 233 -9.52 6.21 10.60
CA ARG A 233 -10.38 5.69 11.67
C ARG A 233 -11.76 5.27 11.15
N TYR A 234 -12.29 6.00 10.18
CA TYR A 234 -13.60 5.78 9.56
C TYR A 234 -13.46 5.63 8.04
N LEU A 235 -12.59 4.68 7.64
CA LEU A 235 -12.13 4.57 6.25
C LEU A 235 -13.27 4.29 5.29
N ARG A 236 -14.13 3.35 5.65
CA ARG A 236 -15.28 2.97 4.84
C ARG A 236 -16.19 4.16 4.57
N GLU A 237 -16.51 4.91 5.62
CA GLU A 237 -17.37 6.07 5.57
C GLU A 237 -16.70 7.22 4.79
N ALA A 238 -15.40 7.43 4.98
CA ALA A 238 -14.62 8.43 4.25
C ALA A 238 -14.65 8.14 2.73
N VAL A 239 -14.40 6.90 2.31
CA VAL A 239 -14.47 6.48 0.90
C VAL A 239 -15.89 6.67 0.35
N LEU A 240 -16.94 6.28 1.09
CA LEU A 240 -18.32 6.47 0.67
C LEU A 240 -18.67 7.94 0.43
N VAL A 241 -18.29 8.81 1.38
CA VAL A 241 -18.51 10.26 1.26
C VAL A 241 -17.74 10.81 0.08
N ARG A 242 -16.49 10.37 -0.12
CA ARG A 242 -15.63 10.80 -1.21
C ARG A 242 -16.21 10.44 -2.58
N LEU A 243 -16.62 9.19 -2.78
CA LEU A 243 -17.22 8.74 -4.05
C LEU A 243 -18.50 9.53 -4.39
N ARG A 244 -19.34 9.81 -3.38
CA ARG A 244 -20.54 10.65 -3.56
C ARG A 244 -20.19 12.10 -3.88
N PHE A 245 -19.18 12.64 -3.21
CA PHE A 245 -18.70 14.00 -3.44
C PHE A 245 -18.14 14.20 -4.85
N GLU A 246 -17.46 13.18 -5.40
CA GLU A 246 -16.96 13.16 -6.78
C GLU A 246 -18.06 12.96 -7.83
N GLY A 247 -19.32 12.74 -7.40
CA GLY A 247 -20.49 12.65 -8.27
C GLY A 247 -20.82 11.25 -8.76
N HIS A 248 -20.29 10.21 -8.12
CA HIS A 248 -20.59 8.81 -8.46
C HIS A 248 -21.92 8.34 -7.84
N GLN A 249 -22.60 7.43 -8.53
CA GLN A 249 -23.87 6.86 -8.05
C GLN A 249 -23.58 5.66 -7.15
N VAL A 250 -23.60 5.90 -5.83
CA VAL A 250 -23.21 4.87 -4.85
C VAL A 250 -24.42 4.21 -4.20
N THR A 251 -24.62 2.92 -4.49
CA THR A 251 -25.61 2.05 -3.83
C THR A 251 -24.92 1.24 -2.75
N VAL A 252 -25.44 1.29 -1.52
CA VAL A 252 -24.87 0.58 -0.37
C VAL A 252 -25.66 -0.69 -0.12
N GLU A 253 -24.97 -1.81 0.03
CA GLU A 253 -25.58 -3.13 0.28
C GLU A 253 -24.95 -3.77 1.52
N ASP A 254 -25.77 -4.16 2.49
CA ASP A 254 -25.34 -4.86 3.69
C ASP A 254 -25.30 -6.37 3.47
N TRP A 255 -24.11 -6.95 3.60
CA TRP A 255 -23.86 -8.37 3.34
C TRP A 255 -23.29 -9.04 4.59
N GLN A 256 -23.59 -10.33 4.74
CA GLN A 256 -23.00 -11.14 5.80
C GLN A 256 -21.55 -11.52 5.48
N ALA A 257 -20.82 -11.91 6.51
CA ALA A 257 -19.48 -12.47 6.37
C ALA A 257 -19.52 -13.78 5.60
N ASP A 258 -18.64 -13.94 4.61
CA ASP A 258 -18.40 -15.23 3.97
C ASP A 258 -17.20 -15.91 4.63
N ASN A 259 -17.50 -16.74 5.63
CA ASN A 259 -16.48 -17.47 6.37
C ASN A 259 -15.72 -18.48 5.50
N ALA A 260 -16.33 -19.05 4.46
CA ALA A 260 -15.68 -20.03 3.60
C ALA A 260 -14.61 -19.35 2.74
N THR A 261 -14.98 -18.28 2.03
CA THR A 261 -14.02 -17.51 1.22
C THR A 261 -12.94 -16.87 2.09
N LYS A 262 -13.29 -16.43 3.30
CA LYS A 262 -12.31 -15.93 4.27
C LYS A 262 -11.25 -16.97 4.63
N LEU A 263 -11.65 -18.22 4.86
CA LEU A 263 -10.72 -19.32 5.15
C LEU A 263 -9.84 -19.63 3.95
N LEU A 264 -10.39 -19.64 2.73
CA LEU A 264 -9.64 -19.84 1.49
C LEU A 264 -8.58 -18.74 1.30
N LEU A 265 -8.94 -17.47 1.51
CA LEU A 265 -7.97 -16.37 1.46
C LEU A 265 -6.86 -16.49 2.51
N HIS A 266 -7.21 -16.99 3.71
CA HIS A 266 -6.22 -17.24 4.76
C HIS A 266 -5.26 -18.36 4.35
N GLN A 267 -5.77 -19.45 3.80
CA GLN A 267 -4.96 -20.56 3.28
C GLN A 267 -4.05 -20.12 2.14
N ALA A 268 -4.59 -19.39 1.14
CA ALA A 268 -3.79 -18.85 0.04
C ALA A 268 -2.66 -17.94 0.54
N LYS A 269 -2.91 -17.14 1.58
CA LYS A 269 -1.87 -16.32 2.22
C LYS A 269 -0.81 -17.16 2.94
N GLN A 270 -1.18 -18.24 3.61
CA GLN A 270 -0.24 -19.15 4.26
C GLN A 270 0.63 -19.89 3.26
N GLU A 271 0.05 -20.37 2.16
CA GLU A 271 0.79 -21.00 1.07
C GLU A 271 1.80 -20.04 0.45
N LEU A 272 1.41 -18.80 0.16
CA LEU A 272 2.32 -17.79 -0.38
C LEU A 272 3.50 -17.52 0.55
N ARG A 273 3.25 -17.45 1.86
CA ARG A 273 4.33 -17.31 2.86
C ARG A 273 5.27 -18.50 2.86
N GLN A 274 4.74 -19.71 2.66
CA GLN A 274 5.55 -20.92 2.57
C GLN A 274 6.39 -20.94 1.29
N ILE A 275 5.81 -20.59 0.14
CA ILE A 275 6.51 -20.47 -1.15
C ILE A 275 7.63 -19.43 -1.05
N ASP A 276 7.34 -18.24 -0.51
CA ASP A 276 8.34 -17.19 -0.31
C ASP A 276 9.47 -17.66 0.61
N ALA A 277 9.16 -18.40 1.69
CA ALA A 277 10.17 -18.95 2.59
C ALA A 277 11.05 -20.02 1.93
N GLU A 278 10.45 -20.92 1.16
CA GLU A 278 11.16 -21.94 0.38
C GLU A 278 12.07 -21.30 -0.68
N ALA A 279 11.62 -20.23 -1.34
CA ALA A 279 12.42 -19.48 -2.30
C ALA A 279 13.64 -18.81 -1.65
N ILE A 280 13.50 -18.24 -0.44
CA ILE A 280 14.62 -17.67 0.32
C ILE A 280 15.66 -18.75 0.67
N ILE A 281 15.22 -19.95 1.05
CA ILE A 281 16.15 -21.05 1.39
C ILE A 281 16.87 -21.57 0.14
N GLY A 282 16.16 -21.65 -0.97
CA GLY A 282 16.70 -22.07 -2.26
C GLY A 282 17.66 -21.07 -2.91
N ALA A 283 17.67 -19.81 -2.46
CA ALA A 283 18.57 -18.79 -2.97
C ALA A 283 20.05 -19.07 -2.65
N GLU A 284 20.96 -18.46 -3.40
CA GLU A 284 22.40 -18.64 -3.23
C GLU A 284 22.89 -18.11 -1.87
N ASP A 285 23.91 -18.77 -1.32
CA ASP A 285 24.58 -18.30 -0.10
C ASP A 285 25.64 -17.27 -0.45
N LEU A 286 25.38 -16.01 -0.08
CA LEU A 286 26.30 -14.90 -0.29
C LEU A 286 27.24 -14.69 0.89
N THR A 287 28.44 -14.21 0.61
CA THR A 287 29.37 -13.66 1.60
C THR A 287 29.04 -12.19 1.89
N TYR A 288 29.50 -11.69 3.04
CA TYR A 288 29.29 -10.29 3.44
C TYR A 288 29.79 -9.28 2.40
N ALA A 289 30.94 -9.57 1.75
CA ALA A 289 31.50 -8.70 0.72
C ALA A 289 30.61 -8.62 -0.52
N GLU A 290 29.99 -9.74 -0.92
CA GLU A 290 29.08 -9.79 -2.07
C GLU A 290 27.77 -9.04 -1.76
N VAL A 291 27.25 -9.16 -0.54
CA VAL A 291 26.08 -8.39 -0.10
C VAL A 291 26.35 -6.89 -0.13
N MET A 292 27.49 -6.42 0.38
CA MET A 292 27.85 -5.00 0.34
C MET A 292 27.94 -4.45 -1.09
N VAL A 293 28.44 -5.24 -2.04
CA VAL A 293 28.49 -4.84 -3.45
C VAL A 293 27.09 -4.76 -4.05
N LEU A 294 26.22 -5.70 -3.71
CA LEU A 294 24.83 -5.72 -4.16
C LEU A 294 24.01 -4.56 -3.58
N GLU A 295 24.25 -4.16 -2.34
CA GLU A 295 23.60 -2.99 -1.71
C GLU A 295 24.02 -1.67 -2.34
N GLN A 296 25.24 -1.58 -2.88
CA GLN A 296 25.71 -0.39 -3.61
C GLN A 296 25.10 -0.28 -5.00
N LYS A 297 24.49 -1.35 -5.52
CA LYS A 297 23.89 -1.38 -6.86
C LYS A 297 22.51 -0.71 -6.82
N GLU A 298 22.26 0.22 -7.73
CA GLU A 298 20.93 0.77 -7.95
C GLU A 298 20.03 -0.27 -8.62
N GLY A 299 19.22 -0.96 -7.83
CA GLY A 299 18.28 -1.98 -8.30
C GLY A 299 18.83 -3.40 -8.19
N LEU A 300 18.23 -4.17 -7.30
CA LEU A 300 18.50 -5.60 -7.12
C LEU A 300 17.53 -6.41 -7.96
N GLU A 301 18.05 -7.39 -8.70
CA GLU A 301 17.23 -8.43 -9.36
C GLU A 301 16.49 -9.26 -8.31
N PRO A 302 15.33 -9.88 -8.64
CA PRO A 302 14.54 -10.66 -7.68
C PRO A 302 15.36 -11.75 -6.96
N ASP A 303 16.16 -12.51 -7.70
CA ASP A 303 17.00 -13.58 -7.13
C ASP A 303 18.09 -13.02 -6.20
N GLN A 304 18.65 -11.86 -6.53
CA GLN A 304 19.63 -11.17 -5.69
C GLN A 304 19.00 -10.67 -4.39
N ARG A 305 17.74 -10.20 -4.42
CA ARG A 305 17.01 -9.80 -3.21
C ARG A 305 16.80 -10.99 -2.27
N LEU A 306 16.45 -12.16 -2.80
CA LEU A 306 16.27 -13.37 -2.01
C LEU A 306 17.59 -13.83 -1.37
N ALA A 307 18.69 -13.80 -2.13
CA ALA A 307 20.02 -14.18 -1.64
C ALA A 307 20.52 -13.22 -0.54
N VAL A 308 20.31 -11.91 -0.70
CA VAL A 308 20.61 -10.90 0.33
C VAL A 308 19.76 -11.13 1.58
N ALA A 309 18.46 -11.38 1.44
CA ALA A 309 17.57 -11.68 2.56
C ALA A 309 18.02 -12.93 3.33
N LYS A 310 18.41 -13.99 2.61
CA LYS A 310 18.96 -15.23 3.19
C LYS A 310 20.22 -14.96 4.01
N HIS A 311 21.14 -14.16 3.49
CA HIS A 311 22.38 -13.79 4.19
C HIS A 311 22.09 -13.08 5.52
N TYR A 312 21.24 -12.05 5.52
CA TYR A 312 20.91 -11.33 6.76
C TYR A 312 20.19 -12.18 7.80
N LEU A 313 19.40 -13.18 7.38
CA LEU A 313 18.78 -14.12 8.30
C LEU A 313 19.83 -15.03 8.95
N LYS A 314 20.74 -15.58 8.15
CA LYS A 314 21.84 -16.41 8.67
C LYS A 314 22.75 -15.64 9.62
N ASP A 315 23.11 -14.42 9.26
CA ASP A 315 23.99 -13.56 10.05
C ASP A 315 23.35 -13.18 11.39
N PHE A 316 22.11 -12.66 11.38
CA PHE A 316 21.42 -12.23 12.59
C PHE A 316 21.17 -13.38 13.59
N TYR A 317 20.74 -14.54 13.10
CA TYR A 317 20.47 -15.70 13.97
C TYR A 317 21.69 -16.60 14.18
N CYS A 318 22.85 -16.26 13.60
CA CYS A 318 24.08 -17.04 13.64
C CYS A 318 23.87 -18.51 13.24
N LEU A 319 23.15 -18.74 12.13
CA LEU A 319 22.78 -20.08 11.64
C LEU A 319 23.65 -20.51 10.45
N GLU A 320 24.19 -21.73 10.50
CA GLU A 320 24.88 -22.35 9.34
C GLU A 320 23.88 -22.76 8.25
N THR A 321 22.74 -23.29 8.66
CA THR A 321 21.64 -23.72 7.77
C THR A 321 20.35 -23.00 8.16
N LEU A 322 19.60 -22.55 7.15
CA LEU A 322 18.34 -21.83 7.34
C LEU A 322 17.17 -22.79 7.07
N THR A 323 16.23 -22.91 8.00
CA THR A 323 15.03 -23.74 7.82
C THR A 323 13.79 -22.90 7.50
N VAL A 324 12.73 -23.53 6.96
CA VAL A 324 11.46 -22.85 6.65
C VAL A 324 10.83 -22.27 7.92
N GLU A 325 10.95 -22.98 9.04
CA GLU A 325 10.41 -22.53 10.32
C GLU A 325 11.11 -21.26 10.82
N ASP A 326 12.41 -21.12 10.60
CA ASP A 326 13.19 -19.93 10.98
C ASP A 326 12.73 -18.69 10.19
N VAL A 327 12.53 -18.85 8.88
CA VAL A 327 12.06 -17.75 8.00
C VAL A 327 10.64 -17.33 8.37
N LEU A 328 9.75 -18.31 8.61
CA LEU A 328 8.37 -18.02 9.01
C LEU A 328 8.29 -17.36 10.39
N ARG A 329 9.21 -17.74 11.31
CA ARG A 329 9.31 -17.14 12.63
C ARG A 329 9.81 -15.71 12.59
N ASP A 330 10.76 -15.38 11.71
CA ASP A 330 11.29 -14.03 11.52
C ASP A 330 10.17 -13.00 11.21
N ASN A 331 9.15 -13.45 10.47
CA ASN A 331 7.95 -12.69 10.09
C ASN A 331 8.32 -11.31 9.51
N GLU A 332 9.16 -11.33 8.46
CA GLU A 332 9.63 -10.14 7.74
C GLU A 332 10.38 -9.16 8.66
N GLY A 333 11.25 -9.67 9.54
CA GLY A 333 12.09 -8.87 10.44
C GLY A 333 11.40 -8.32 11.68
N ARG A 334 10.11 -8.57 11.88
CA ARG A 334 9.40 -8.12 13.09
C ARG A 334 9.97 -8.75 14.35
N TRP A 335 10.27 -10.05 14.29
CA TRP A 335 10.86 -10.75 15.43
C TRP A 335 12.25 -10.22 15.76
N ARG A 336 13.07 -9.91 14.76
CA ARG A 336 14.39 -9.26 14.96
C ARG A 336 14.26 -7.90 15.62
N GLY A 337 13.31 -7.09 15.17
CA GLY A 337 13.03 -5.80 15.79
C GLY A 337 12.61 -5.92 17.27
N GLU A 338 11.79 -6.93 17.60
CA GLU A 338 11.41 -7.21 18.99
C GLU A 338 12.61 -7.66 19.84
N LEU A 339 13.48 -8.53 19.29
CA LEU A 339 14.70 -8.96 19.96
C LEU A 339 15.67 -7.80 20.23
N LEU A 340 15.93 -6.95 19.23
CA LEU A 340 16.79 -5.78 19.37
C LEU A 340 16.21 -4.78 20.39
N ASN A 341 14.90 -4.59 20.40
CA ASN A 341 14.24 -3.76 21.40
C ASN A 341 14.41 -4.33 22.82
N LEU A 342 14.24 -5.64 22.99
CA LEU A 342 14.46 -6.30 24.29
C LEU A 342 15.92 -6.20 24.73
N GLU A 343 16.87 -6.42 23.82
CA GLU A 343 18.30 -6.29 24.09
C GLU A 343 18.65 -4.87 24.53
N SER A 344 18.12 -3.85 23.86
CA SER A 344 18.32 -2.44 24.22
C SER A 344 17.79 -2.11 25.63
N GLN A 345 16.73 -2.78 26.08
CA GLN A 345 16.16 -2.60 27.42
C GLN A 345 16.96 -3.35 28.49
N LEU A 346 17.47 -4.54 28.17
CA LEU A 346 18.21 -5.39 29.11
C LEU A 346 19.68 -4.94 29.25
N PHE A 347 20.29 -4.45 28.17
CA PHE A 347 21.70 -4.04 28.15
C PHE A 347 21.90 -2.67 27.49
N PRO A 348 21.49 -1.57 28.15
CA PRO A 348 21.60 -0.23 27.60
C PRO A 348 23.04 0.21 27.28
N SER A 349 24.03 -0.42 27.91
CA SER A 349 25.46 -0.10 27.74
C SER A 349 26.12 -0.76 26.52
N LEU A 350 25.44 -1.67 25.82
CA LEU A 350 25.96 -2.37 24.63
C LEU A 350 25.51 -1.71 23.31
N VAL A 351 24.49 -0.84 23.33
CA VAL A 351 23.88 -0.22 22.14
C VAL A 351 24.40 1.22 21.91
N GLY A 352 25.63 1.50 22.34
CA GLY A 352 26.27 2.84 22.28
C GLY A 352 27.13 3.05 21.04
#